data_AF-A0A7C5QWS0-F1
#
_entry.id   AF-A0A7C5QWS0-F1
#
_cell.length_a   1.000
_cell.length_b   1.000
_cell.length_c   1.000
_cell.angle_alpha   90.00
_cell.angle_beta   90.00
_cell.angle_gamma   90.00
#
_symmetry.space_group_name_H-M   'P 1'
#
loop_
_entity.id
_entity.type
_entity.pdbx_description
1 polymer ?
#
loop_
_entity_poly.entity_id
_entity_poly.type
_entity_poly.pdbx_seq_one_letter_code
_entity_poly.pdbx_strand_id
1 'polypeptide(L)'
;MATAVPEQTHANLSGLVTVLLAALGISVGLLAVLFLLGVLCPQSVRRGSEIVRSAPGRCLLVGLLAFLVCLAGFVVFKALGPLAGLPSLAWALVFGYWMLSGMAMLAHHIGERVQTALMARSLGSDAMAVVYGAVPLLAVGFLPGVGQLIQLVAVMIGLGGAISNLFRRSKPPQNQAGTV
;
A
#
# COMPACT_ATOMS: atom_id res chain seq x y z
N MET A 1 50.73 12.25 22.94
CA MET A 1 49.26 12.15 23.04
C MET A 1 48.76 11.49 21.77
N ALA A 2 48.57 10.17 21.81
CA ALA A 2 48.17 9.37 20.65
C ALA A 2 46.64 9.33 20.54
N THR A 3 46.13 9.75 19.39
CA THR A 3 44.72 9.80 19.01
C THR A 3 44.22 8.41 18.63
N ALA A 4 43.60 7.72 19.58
CA ALA A 4 42.89 6.46 19.34
C ALA A 4 41.44 6.74 18.91
N VAL A 5 41.22 7.00 17.61
CA VAL A 5 39.87 7.05 17.00
C VAL A 5 39.87 6.41 15.59
N PRO A 6 39.98 5.06 15.46
CA PRO A 6 39.56 4.42 14.21
C PRO A 6 38.54 3.28 14.34
N GLU A 7 38.28 2.72 15.53
CA GLU A 7 37.41 1.52 15.65
C GLU A 7 35.91 1.81 15.46
N GLN A 8 35.44 3.00 15.82
CA GLN A 8 34.01 3.31 15.82
C GLN A 8 33.44 3.56 14.40
N THR A 9 34.29 3.94 13.44
CA THR A 9 33.86 4.32 12.09
C THR A 9 33.48 3.11 11.23
N HIS A 10 34.16 1.97 11.43
CA HIS A 10 33.89 0.73 10.68
C HIS A 10 32.59 0.04 11.11
N ALA A 11 32.24 0.11 12.40
CA ALA A 11 31.00 -0.46 12.93
C ALA A 11 29.75 0.28 12.42
N ASN A 12 29.83 1.60 12.25
CA ASN A 12 28.72 2.40 11.73
C ASN A 12 28.49 2.16 10.23
N LEU A 13 29.56 1.94 9.47
CA LEU A 13 29.48 1.73 8.02
C LEU A 13 28.87 0.36 7.67
N SER A 14 29.24 -0.70 8.38
CA SER A 14 28.65 -2.04 8.19
C SER A 14 27.17 -2.09 8.59
N GLY A 15 26.79 -1.40 9.67
CA GLY A 15 25.40 -1.26 10.09
C GLY A 15 24.55 -0.53 9.05
N LEU A 16 25.05 0.59 8.52
CA LEU A 16 24.33 1.35 7.48
C LEU A 16 24.13 0.52 6.22
N VAL A 17 25.16 -0.19 5.76
CA VAL A 17 25.07 -1.07 4.57
C VAL A 17 24.02 -2.17 4.79
N THR A 18 23.96 -2.76 5.98
CA THR A 18 23.00 -3.83 6.30
C THR A 18 21.56 -3.30 6.29
N VAL A 19 21.33 -2.13 6.87
CA VAL A 19 20.00 -1.47 6.84
C VAL A 19 19.59 -1.14 5.42
N LEU A 20 20.52 -0.66 4.59
CA LEU A 20 20.24 -0.26 3.21
C LEU A 20 19.92 -1.48 2.32
N LEU A 21 20.66 -2.58 2.49
CA LEU A 21 20.37 -3.86 1.83
C LEU A 21 19.01 -4.42 2.27
N ALA A 22 18.69 -4.38 3.56
CA ALA A 22 17.41 -4.83 4.08
C ALA A 22 16.24 -4.00 3.51
N ALA A 23 16.39 -2.67 3.49
CA ALA A 23 15.38 -1.76 2.92
C ALA A 23 15.16 -2.01 1.42
N LEU A 24 16.23 -2.23 0.66
CA LEU A 24 16.13 -2.61 -0.76
C LEU A 24 15.43 -3.95 -0.94
N GLY A 25 15.80 -4.97 -0.16
CA GLY A 25 15.17 -6.29 -0.21
C GLY A 25 13.67 -6.23 0.07
N ILE A 26 13.26 -5.48 1.10
CA ILE A 26 11.84 -5.26 1.44
C ILE A 26 11.13 -4.54 0.30
N SER A 27 11.75 -3.51 -0.27
CA SER A 27 11.17 -2.72 -1.37
C SER A 27 10.94 -3.56 -2.63
N VAL A 28 11.93 -4.39 -3.00
CA VAL A 28 11.82 -5.32 -4.14
C VAL A 28 10.77 -6.37 -3.88
N GLY A 29 10.72 -6.95 -2.68
CA GLY A 29 9.68 -7.91 -2.28
C GLY A 29 8.28 -7.29 -2.36
N LEU A 30 8.11 -6.06 -1.86
CA LEU A 30 6.84 -5.33 -1.94
C LEU A 30 6.44 -5.06 -3.39
N LEU A 31 7.39 -4.64 -4.22
CA LEU A 31 7.16 -4.42 -5.65
C LEU A 31 6.70 -5.71 -6.36
N ALA A 32 7.33 -6.84 -6.05
CA ALA A 32 6.95 -8.14 -6.61
C ALA A 32 5.53 -8.55 -6.20
N VAL A 33 5.15 -8.32 -4.93
CA VAL A 33 3.78 -8.60 -4.45
C VAL A 33 2.76 -7.69 -5.13
N LEU A 34 3.06 -6.39 -5.28
CA LEU A 34 2.19 -5.45 -5.98
C LEU A 34 2.02 -5.82 -7.46
N PHE A 35 3.11 -6.20 -8.13
CA PHE A 35 3.08 -6.71 -9.50
C PHE A 35 2.19 -7.96 -9.60
N LEU A 36 2.38 -8.93 -8.70
CA LEU A 36 1.57 -10.14 -8.66
C LEU A 36 0.09 -9.83 -8.44
N LEU A 37 -0.25 -8.88 -7.57
CA LEU A 37 -1.63 -8.41 -7.38
C LEU A 37 -2.20 -7.75 -8.64
N GLY A 38 -1.39 -6.97 -9.36
CA GLY A 38 -1.78 -6.38 -10.65
C GLY A 38 -2.07 -7.44 -11.72
N VAL A 39 -1.29 -8.52 -11.76
CA VAL A 39 -1.47 -9.65 -12.68
C VAL A 39 -2.66 -10.53 -12.30
N LEU A 40 -2.78 -10.90 -11.02
CA LEU A 40 -3.82 -11.83 -10.53
C LEU A 40 -5.20 -11.17 -10.43
N CYS A 41 -5.26 -9.87 -10.15
CA CYS A 41 -6.50 -9.16 -9.83
C CYS A 41 -6.69 -7.84 -10.61
N PRO A 42 -6.50 -7.80 -11.94
CA PRO A 42 -6.47 -6.56 -12.73
C PRO A 42 -7.79 -5.78 -12.62
N GLN A 43 -8.94 -6.48 -12.67
CA GLN A 43 -10.26 -5.84 -12.54
C GLN A 43 -10.49 -5.22 -11.16
N SER A 44 -9.99 -5.84 -10.08
CA SER A 44 -10.13 -5.31 -8.72
C SER A 44 -9.30 -4.04 -8.55
N VAL A 45 -8.07 -4.04 -9.08
CA VAL A 45 -7.15 -2.90 -9.06
C VAL A 45 -7.73 -1.73 -9.85
N ARG A 46 -8.21 -1.98 -11.08
CA ARG A 46 -8.78 -0.95 -11.95
C ARG A 46 -10.03 -0.29 -11.38
N ARG A 47 -10.98 -1.07 -10.86
CA ARG A 47 -12.17 -0.52 -10.18
C ARG A 47 -11.81 0.27 -8.92
N GLY A 48 -10.83 -0.21 -8.16
CA GLY A 48 -10.34 0.49 -6.97
C GLY A 48 -9.69 1.83 -7.30
N SER A 49 -8.88 1.86 -8.36
CA SER A 49 -8.26 3.08 -8.92
C SER A 49 -9.32 4.13 -9.28
N GLU A 50 -10.40 3.75 -9.96
CA GLU A 50 -11.51 4.68 -10.30
C GLU A 50 -12.20 5.25 -9.05
N ILE A 51 -12.41 4.44 -8.00
CA ILE A 51 -13.00 4.89 -6.74
C ILE A 51 -12.11 5.93 -6.09
N VAL A 52 -10.81 5.64 -5.97
CA VAL A 52 -9.80 6.56 -5.42
C VAL A 52 -9.77 7.87 -6.21
N ARG A 53 -9.88 7.81 -7.54
CA ARG A 53 -9.92 8.97 -8.43
C ARG A 53 -11.17 9.84 -8.22
N SER A 54 -12.33 9.23 -8.02
CA SER A 54 -13.61 9.95 -7.93
C SER A 54 -13.80 10.70 -6.61
N ALA A 55 -13.26 10.19 -5.50
CA ALA A 55 -13.47 10.77 -4.17
C ALA A 55 -12.29 10.52 -3.21
N PRO A 56 -11.10 11.10 -3.46
CA PRO A 56 -9.90 10.84 -2.68
C PRO A 56 -10.06 11.25 -1.20
N GLY A 57 -10.76 12.35 -0.91
CA GLY A 57 -11.02 12.79 0.47
C GLY A 57 -11.90 11.81 1.26
N ARG A 58 -12.91 11.21 0.60
CA ARG A 58 -13.74 10.17 1.23
C ARG A 58 -12.94 8.89 1.45
N CYS A 59 -12.11 8.49 0.48
CA CYS A 59 -11.22 7.35 0.65
C CYS A 59 -10.24 7.58 1.80
N LEU A 60 -9.66 8.78 1.94
CA LEU A 60 -8.79 9.11 3.06
C LEU A 60 -9.51 8.96 4.40
N LEU A 61 -10.75 9.44 4.51
CA LEU A 61 -11.53 9.41 5.75
C LEU A 61 -11.94 7.97 6.13
N VAL A 62 -12.35 7.17 5.14
CA VAL A 62 -12.64 5.73 5.32
C VAL A 62 -11.37 4.96 5.69
N GLY A 63 -10.25 5.26 5.05
CA GLY A 63 -8.96 4.64 5.36
C GLY A 63 -8.47 4.98 6.75
N LEU A 64 -8.60 6.24 7.17
CA LEU A 64 -8.28 6.69 8.53
C LEU A 64 -9.15 5.95 9.55
N LEU A 65 -10.46 5.87 9.32
CA LEU A 65 -11.36 5.14 10.21
C LEU A 65 -10.99 3.65 10.29
N ALA A 66 -10.70 3.03 9.15
CA ALA A 66 -10.28 1.64 9.09
C ALA A 66 -8.95 1.40 9.81
N PHE A 67 -7.99 2.30 9.65
CA PHE A 67 -6.72 2.26 10.37
C PHE A 67 -6.93 2.34 11.89
N LEU A 68 -7.77 3.27 12.35
CA LEU A 68 -8.11 3.41 13.77
C LEU A 68 -8.81 2.15 14.31
N VAL A 69 -9.73 1.56 13.56
CA VAL A 69 -10.40 0.29 13.92
C VAL A 69 -9.38 -0.85 14.00
N CYS A 70 -8.46 -0.95 13.05
CA CYS A 70 -7.41 -1.96 13.08
C CYS A 70 -6.45 -1.78 14.25
N LEU A 71 -6.08 -0.54 14.56
CA LEU A 71 -5.24 -0.20 15.71
C LEU A 71 -5.94 -0.56 17.02
N ALA A 72 -7.22 -0.20 17.17
CA ALA A 72 -8.04 -0.57 18.33
C ALA A 72 -8.15 -2.09 18.47
N GLY A 73 -8.39 -2.81 17.37
CA GLY A 73 -8.39 -4.28 17.36
C GLY A 73 -7.06 -4.86 17.84
N PHE A 74 -5.93 -4.32 17.38
CA PHE A 74 -4.60 -4.72 17.84
C PHE A 74 -4.41 -4.52 19.34
N VAL A 75 -4.86 -3.38 19.89
CA VAL A 75 -4.79 -3.08 21.33
C VAL A 75 -5.65 -4.07 22.12
N VAL A 76 -6.86 -4.37 21.66
CA VAL A 76 -7.77 -5.33 22.30
C VAL A 76 -7.16 -6.74 22.29
N PHE A 77 -6.62 -7.21 21.16
CA PHE A 77 -5.96 -8.51 21.09
C PHE A 77 -4.72 -8.59 21.98
N LYS A 78 -3.95 -7.50 22.09
CA LYS A 78 -2.80 -7.45 23.01
C LYS A 78 -3.24 -7.57 24.48
N ALA A 79 -4.39 -7.02 24.84
CA ALA A 79 -4.95 -7.10 26.19
C ALA A 79 -5.46 -8.51 26.56
N LEU A 80 -5.85 -9.32 25.57
CA LEU A 80 -6.33 -10.70 25.74
C LEU A 80 -5.20 -11.72 26.03
N GLY A 81 -3.93 -11.29 26.01
CA GLY A 81 -2.79 -12.12 26.39
C GLY A 81 -2.51 -13.29 25.41
N PRO A 82 -1.89 -14.39 25.87
CA PRO A 82 -1.40 -15.47 24.99
C PRO A 82 -2.50 -16.21 24.21
N LEU A 83 -3.76 -16.14 24.66
CA LEU A 83 -4.91 -16.71 23.94
C LEU A 83 -5.26 -15.95 22.65
N ALA A 84 -4.71 -14.74 22.46
CA ALA A 84 -4.96 -13.91 21.29
C ALA A 84 -4.05 -14.18 20.09
N GLY A 85 -3.10 -15.13 20.18
CA GLY A 85 -2.10 -15.37 19.13
C GLY A 85 -2.72 -15.62 17.75
N LEU A 86 -3.62 -16.59 17.63
CA LEU A 86 -4.31 -16.92 16.38
C LEU A 86 -5.20 -15.79 15.82
N PRO A 87 -6.13 -15.20 16.59
CA PRO A 87 -6.97 -14.12 16.06
C PRO A 87 -6.19 -12.86 15.74
N SER A 88 -5.12 -12.54 16.49
CA SER A 88 -4.25 -11.39 16.17
C SER A 88 -3.49 -11.58 14.85
N LEU A 89 -3.04 -12.80 14.56
CA LEU A 89 -2.39 -13.14 13.29
C LEU A 89 -3.38 -13.03 12.12
N ALA A 90 -4.58 -13.58 12.27
CA ALA A 90 -5.63 -13.47 11.25
C ALA A 90 -5.99 -12.00 10.98
N TRP A 91 -6.11 -11.19 12.04
CA TRP A 91 -6.36 -9.75 11.92
C TRP A 91 -5.24 -9.01 11.18
N ALA A 92 -3.99 -9.31 11.51
CA ALA A 92 -2.82 -8.75 10.85
C ALA A 92 -2.75 -9.13 9.36
N LEU A 93 -3.09 -10.37 9.01
CA LEU A 93 -3.14 -10.84 7.63
C LEU A 93 -4.24 -10.14 6.82
N VAL A 94 -5.45 -10.01 7.37
CA VAL A 94 -6.55 -9.29 6.72
C VAL A 94 -6.18 -7.82 6.48
N PHE A 95 -5.62 -7.17 7.50
CA PHE A 95 -5.17 -5.79 7.38
C PHE A 95 -4.04 -5.63 6.35
N GLY A 96 -3.05 -6.52 6.38
CA GLY A 96 -1.95 -6.53 5.42
C GLY A 96 -2.44 -6.72 3.99
N TYR A 97 -3.41 -7.63 3.78
CA TYR A 97 -4.04 -7.83 2.47
C TYR A 97 -4.78 -6.57 1.98
N TRP A 98 -5.57 -5.92 2.84
CA TRP A 98 -6.25 -4.67 2.49
C TRP A 98 -5.26 -3.54 2.20
N MET A 99 -4.18 -3.44 2.97
CA MET A 99 -3.15 -2.43 2.77
C MET A 99 -2.43 -2.64 1.43
N LEU A 100 -2.02 -3.88 1.13
CA LEU A 100 -1.39 -4.24 -0.15
C LEU A 100 -2.32 -3.99 -1.34
N SER A 101 -3.58 -4.40 -1.22
CA SER A 101 -4.59 -4.16 -2.26
C SER A 101 -4.82 -2.67 -2.50
N GLY A 102 -4.90 -1.89 -1.43
CA GLY A 102 -5.05 -0.44 -1.50
C GLY A 102 -3.85 0.26 -2.12
N MET A 103 -2.63 -0.17 -1.77
CA MET A 103 -1.41 0.32 -2.39
C MET A 103 -1.35 -0.04 -3.88
N ALA A 104 -1.76 -1.24 -4.27
CA ALA A 104 -1.80 -1.64 -5.68
C ALA A 104 -2.77 -0.76 -6.49
N MET A 105 -3.95 -0.45 -5.94
CA MET A 105 -4.93 0.46 -6.56
C MET A 105 -4.36 1.87 -6.73
N LEU A 106 -3.68 2.40 -5.71
CA LEU A 106 -3.08 3.73 -5.77
C LEU A 106 -1.89 3.77 -6.73
N ALA A 107 -1.05 2.75 -6.69
CA ALA A 107 0.08 2.59 -7.61
C ALA A 107 -0.41 2.48 -9.07
N HIS A 108 -1.49 1.75 -9.32
CA HIS A 108 -2.12 1.72 -10.65
C HIS A 108 -2.56 3.11 -11.11
N HIS A 109 -3.27 3.86 -10.26
CA HIS A 109 -3.72 5.23 -10.58
C HIS A 109 -2.56 6.19 -10.91
N ILE A 110 -1.48 6.12 -10.13
CA ILE A 110 -0.28 6.94 -10.37
C ILE A 110 0.43 6.47 -11.64
N GLY A 111 0.55 5.17 -11.83
CA GLY A 111 1.17 4.56 -13.00
C GLY A 111 0.46 4.88 -14.30
N GLU A 112 -0.88 4.88 -14.32
CA GLU A 112 -1.66 5.33 -15.49
C GLU A 112 -1.32 6.77 -15.87
N ARG A 113 -1.15 7.67 -14.89
CA ARG A 113 -0.73 9.06 -15.14
C ARG A 113 0.68 9.16 -15.67
N VAL A 114 1.59 8.33 -15.16
CA VAL A 114 2.98 8.28 -15.65
C VAL A 114 3.03 7.74 -17.08
N GLN A 115 2.33 6.64 -17.37
CA GLN A 115 2.27 6.04 -18.71
C GLN A 115 1.65 6.97 -19.75
N THR A 116 0.58 7.68 -19.38
CA THR A 116 -0.05 8.68 -20.25
C THR A 116 0.88 9.86 -20.53
N ALA A 117 1.63 10.33 -19.53
CA ALA A 117 2.62 11.40 -19.71
C ALA A 117 3.80 10.97 -20.60
N LEU A 118 4.22 9.70 -20.52
CA LEU A 118 5.33 9.16 -21.33
C LEU A 118 4.91 8.76 -22.75
N MET A 119 3.65 8.99 -23.17
CA MET A 119 3.07 8.54 -24.45
C MET A 119 3.27 7.04 -24.73
N ALA A 120 3.58 6.24 -23.71
CA ALA A 120 3.89 4.83 -23.80
C ALA A 120 2.60 4.00 -23.81
N ARG A 121 1.74 4.24 -24.81
CA ARG A 121 0.42 3.58 -24.93
C ARG A 121 0.52 2.07 -25.22
N SER A 122 1.71 1.60 -25.63
CA SER A 122 1.97 0.20 -25.97
C SER A 122 2.24 -0.72 -24.76
N LEU A 123 2.42 -0.16 -23.56
CA LEU A 123 2.70 -0.92 -22.32
C LEU A 123 1.42 -1.29 -21.53
N GLY A 124 0.26 -1.35 -22.21
CA GLY A 124 -1.11 -1.37 -21.66
C GLY A 124 -1.53 -2.56 -20.77
N SER A 125 -0.59 -3.23 -20.10
CA SER A 125 -0.88 -4.16 -19.02
C SER A 125 -1.09 -3.41 -17.71
N ASP A 126 -2.23 -3.66 -17.04
CA ASP A 126 -2.55 -3.13 -15.71
C ASP A 126 -1.43 -3.40 -14.69
N ALA A 127 -0.71 -4.52 -14.83
CA ALA A 127 0.41 -4.86 -13.97
C ALA A 127 1.61 -3.91 -14.16
N MET A 128 1.88 -3.47 -15.38
CA MET A 128 2.95 -2.50 -15.64
C MET A 128 2.59 -1.14 -15.06
N ALA A 129 1.32 -0.71 -15.17
CA ALA A 129 0.86 0.52 -14.53
C ALA A 129 1.10 0.46 -13.00
N VAL A 130 0.77 -0.65 -12.34
CA VAL A 130 1.08 -0.83 -10.91
C VAL A 130 2.57 -0.66 -10.63
N VAL A 131 3.46 -1.26 -11.41
CA VAL A 131 4.92 -1.12 -11.21
C VAL A 131 5.37 0.32 -11.40
N TYR A 132 4.96 0.98 -12.49
CA TYR A 132 5.34 2.37 -12.77
C TYR A 132 4.88 3.35 -11.71
N GLY A 133 3.75 3.10 -11.04
CA GLY A 133 3.33 3.94 -9.91
C GLY A 133 3.88 3.50 -8.56
N ALA A 134 4.24 2.22 -8.39
CA ALA A 134 4.85 1.73 -7.15
C ALA A 134 6.28 2.23 -6.97
N VAL A 135 7.06 2.34 -8.05
CA VAL A 135 8.43 2.88 -8.03
C VAL A 135 8.51 4.29 -7.42
N PRO A 136 7.76 5.30 -7.89
CA PRO A 136 7.77 6.62 -7.29
C PRO A 136 7.18 6.60 -5.87
N LEU A 137 6.17 5.76 -5.58
CA LEU A 137 5.65 5.60 -4.22
C LEU A 137 6.73 5.15 -3.23
N LEU A 138 7.51 4.14 -3.63
CA LEU A 138 8.62 3.62 -2.83
C LEU A 138 9.75 4.64 -2.72
N ALA A 139 10.10 5.31 -3.82
CA ALA A 139 11.14 6.36 -3.84
C ALA A 139 10.80 7.50 -2.87
N VAL A 140 9.53 7.93 -2.84
CA VAL A 140 9.06 8.95 -1.89
C VAL A 140 9.25 8.48 -0.43
N GLY A 141 9.10 7.19 -0.16
CA GLY A 141 9.31 6.62 1.18
C GLY A 141 10.74 6.71 1.70
N PHE A 142 11.74 6.86 0.82
CA PHE A 142 13.14 7.06 1.23
C PHE A 142 13.43 8.49 1.69
N LEU A 143 12.52 9.46 1.46
CA LEU A 143 12.69 10.83 1.96
C LEU A 143 12.19 10.93 3.41
N PRO A 144 13.07 11.17 4.40
CA PRO A 144 12.66 11.29 5.79
C PRO A 144 11.75 12.51 6.01
N GLY A 145 10.78 12.38 6.91
CA GLY A 145 9.81 13.44 7.23
C GLY A 145 8.71 13.56 6.18
N VAL A 146 8.91 14.37 5.14
CA VAL A 146 7.86 14.69 4.15
C VAL A 146 7.45 13.45 3.34
N GLY A 147 8.42 12.63 2.93
CA GLY A 147 8.15 11.41 2.17
C GLY A 147 7.31 10.41 2.94
N GLN A 148 7.63 10.21 4.22
CA GLN A 148 6.84 9.36 5.12
C GLN A 148 5.42 9.89 5.33
N LEU A 149 5.24 11.20 5.45
CA LEU A 149 3.90 11.80 5.57
C LEU A 149 3.07 11.57 4.30
N ILE A 150 3.67 11.79 3.13
CA ILE A 150 3.02 11.52 1.84
C ILE A 150 2.66 10.03 1.74
N GLN A 151 3.58 9.14 2.12
CA GLN A 151 3.35 7.70 2.09
C GLN A 151 2.24 7.28 3.05
N LEU A 152 2.17 7.87 4.25
CA LEU A 152 1.09 7.62 5.20
C LEU A 152 -0.27 8.03 4.62
N VAL A 153 -0.36 9.23 4.05
CA VAL A 153 -1.58 9.73 3.40
C VAL A 153 -1.97 8.84 2.22
N ALA A 154 -1.00 8.44 1.40
CA ALA A 154 -1.17 7.52 0.29
C ALA A 154 -1.72 6.17 0.76
N VAL A 155 -1.14 5.59 1.82
CA VAL A 155 -1.62 4.33 2.41
C VAL A 155 -3.05 4.46 2.93
N MET A 156 -3.40 5.57 3.60
CA MET A 156 -4.78 5.81 4.05
C MET A 156 -5.75 5.88 2.87
N ILE A 157 -5.41 6.62 1.81
CA ILE A 157 -6.26 6.72 0.61
C ILE A 157 -6.42 5.34 -0.04
N GLY A 158 -5.33 4.59 -0.19
CA GLY A 158 -5.34 3.24 -0.76
C GLY A 158 -6.22 2.29 0.06
N LEU A 159 -6.04 2.27 1.38
CA LEU A 159 -6.82 1.44 2.30
C LEU A 159 -8.32 1.75 2.20
N GLY A 160 -8.70 3.02 2.20
CA GLY A 160 -10.09 3.41 2.05
C GLY A 160 -10.67 3.09 0.67
N GLY A 161 -9.86 3.14 -0.38
CA GLY A 161 -10.23 2.68 -1.73
C GLY A 161 -10.53 1.18 -1.75
N ALA A 162 -9.66 0.37 -1.14
CA ALA A 162 -9.84 -1.08 -1.05
C ALA A 162 -11.12 -1.46 -0.30
N ILE A 163 -11.37 -0.80 0.84
CA ILE A 163 -12.56 -1.03 1.67
C ILE A 163 -13.83 -0.56 0.95
N SER A 164 -13.80 0.60 0.31
CA SER A 164 -14.93 1.12 -0.47
C SER A 164 -15.29 0.21 -1.66
N ASN A 165 -14.29 -0.41 -2.28
CA ASN A 165 -14.51 -1.40 -3.34
C ASN A 165 -15.20 -2.66 -2.81
N LEU A 166 -14.82 -3.13 -1.60
CA LEU A 166 -15.47 -4.26 -0.94
C LEU A 166 -16.96 -3.97 -0.68
N PHE A 167 -17.28 -2.81 -0.11
CA PHE A 167 -18.66 -2.40 0.17
C PHE A 167 -19.49 -2.17 -1.11
N ARG A 168 -18.88 -1.74 -2.22
CA ARG A 168 -19.58 -1.59 -3.50
C ARG A 168 -19.95 -2.93 -4.14
N ARG A 169 -19.13 -3.97 -3.98
CA ARG A 169 -19.45 -5.32 -4.47
C ARG A 169 -20.67 -5.94 -3.79
N SER A 170 -20.98 -5.51 -2.56
CA SER A 170 -22.10 -6.02 -1.78
C SER A 170 -23.45 -5.43 -2.15
N LYS A 171 -23.53 -4.41 -3.03
CA LYS A 171 -24.82 -3.93 -3.54
C LYS A 171 -25.27 -4.83 -4.69
N PRO A 172 -26.37 -5.61 -4.54
CA PRO A 172 -26.91 -6.38 -5.64
C PRO A 172 -27.30 -5.45 -6.80
N PRO A 173 -27.20 -5.89 -8.06
CA PRO A 173 -27.68 -5.12 -9.20
C PRO A 173 -29.15 -4.80 -8.95
N GLN A 174 -29.42 -3.52 -8.72
CA GLN A 174 -30.78 -3.03 -8.55
C GLN A 174 -31.46 -3.26 -9.89
N ASN A 175 -32.29 -4.30 -9.89
CA ASN A 175 -33.02 -4.86 -11.01
C ASN A 175 -33.55 -3.70 -11.88
N GLN A 176 -32.98 -3.50 -13.08
CA GLN A 176 -33.55 -2.66 -14.13
C GLN A 176 -34.78 -3.35 -14.74
N ALA A 177 -35.67 -3.84 -13.88
CA ALA A 177 -36.97 -4.35 -14.23
C ALA A 177 -37.94 -3.17 -14.12
N GLY A 178 -38.06 -2.40 -15.20
CA GLY A 178 -39.04 -1.32 -15.24
C GLY A 178 -38.82 -0.33 -16.37
N THR A 179 -39.05 -0.77 -17.61
CA THR A 179 -39.88 -0.10 -18.63
C THR A 179 -39.82 -0.94 -19.91
N VAL A 180 -40.83 -1.79 -20.09
CA VAL A 180 -41.32 -2.20 -21.41
C VAL A 180 -42.38 -1.18 -21.80
#